data_AF-A0A850RA40-F1
#
_entry.id   AF-A0A850RA40-F1
#
_cell.length_a   1.000
_cell.length_b   1.000
_cell.length_c   1.000
_cell.angle_alpha   90.00
_cell.angle_beta   90.00
_cell.angle_gamma   90.00
#
_symmetry.space_group_name_H-M   'P 1'
#
loop_
_entity.id
_entity.type
_entity.pdbx_description
1 polymer ?
#
loop_
_entity_poly.entity_id
_entity_poly.type
_entity_poly.pdbx_seq_one_letter_code
_entity_poly.pdbx_strand_id
1 'polypeptide(L)'
;MIKYIKIITTTTILASMILLHPLITIADVVSPKFSQSTIDRAMSLPILTDNAGRFDIWAAAHYLSIVAYFNSNAASSDGRSIADRTVENLTSVVSPGNEPGLRGIMFSWGDHHVAGLIAFAKYNPAVWEKLSPETKERADLLMRVGTFIANIQHNAANQCYLDIKMTDAGNYNPNQRNSMVAWMSYAYIYFGSAEKVNSVLSSFDHPALIKKLSDFGWSKLTASLSGSDTVKLMIQGGQSTASKCEVNPEGVRKAFTFKGRIVTGDPGCPAWYETGSEVAYDPYNLLRREEYDFNLAAQIVDKACKIDTKCGTAGHIADGFASPNLGEIGMFLEYNINGRSSPDYVAWGAKNSLFHLTSIIAAGLWKSGSTEYDEIIARYKNAVKTWLYRVEGNKWYDTAFCEFKPGPDLYSGRDFAIDLWNAMIDSDIVWSYKPIMGSMNTLKIVPPKIINVDMKN
;
A
#
# COMPACT_ATOMS: atom_id res chain seq x y z
N MET A 1 9.08 58.17 -63.55
CA MET A 1 7.97 58.51 -62.64
C MET A 1 7.69 57.26 -61.81
N ILE A 2 8.25 57.21 -60.59
CA ILE A 2 8.49 55.99 -59.80
C ILE A 2 7.26 55.68 -58.92
N LYS A 3 6.79 54.43 -58.97
CA LYS A 3 5.65 53.91 -58.21
C LYS A 3 6.04 53.65 -56.74
N TYR A 4 5.15 54.06 -55.84
CA TYR A 4 5.22 53.91 -54.38
C TYR A 4 5.36 52.44 -53.93
N ILE A 5 6.35 52.17 -53.07
CA ILE A 5 6.41 51.00 -52.19
C ILE A 5 5.95 51.47 -50.81
N LYS A 6 4.87 50.87 -50.29
CA LYS A 6 4.35 51.11 -48.94
C LYS A 6 4.77 49.92 -48.07
N ILE A 7 5.81 50.10 -47.26
CA ILE A 7 6.22 49.16 -46.21
C ILE A 7 5.24 49.33 -45.05
N ILE A 8 4.48 48.28 -44.74
CA ILE A 8 3.66 48.21 -43.53
C ILE A 8 4.49 47.44 -42.48
N THR A 9 4.87 48.13 -41.43
CA THR A 9 5.49 47.57 -40.22
C THR A 9 4.39 46.92 -39.38
N THR A 10 4.40 45.59 -39.27
CA THR A 10 3.49 44.84 -38.40
C THR A 10 4.12 44.74 -37.00
N THR A 11 3.65 45.58 -36.09
CA THR A 11 3.99 45.49 -34.66
C THR A 11 3.17 44.37 -34.02
N THR A 12 3.80 43.25 -33.69
CA THR A 12 3.16 42.14 -32.96
C THR A 12 3.00 42.53 -31.48
N ILE A 13 1.79 42.90 -31.08
CA ILE A 13 1.43 43.05 -29.66
C ILE A 13 1.20 41.65 -29.10
N LEU A 14 2.17 41.15 -28.32
CA LEU A 14 2.03 39.95 -27.50
C LEU A 14 1.15 40.33 -26.29
N ALA A 15 -0.16 40.22 -26.43
CA ALA A 15 -1.09 40.39 -25.32
C ALA A 15 -0.95 39.19 -24.37
N SER A 16 -0.30 39.41 -23.24
CA SER A 16 -0.26 38.51 -22.10
C SER A 16 -1.69 38.18 -21.65
N MET A 17 -2.22 37.04 -22.08
CA MET A 17 -3.38 36.42 -21.44
C MET A 17 -2.94 35.90 -20.07
N ILE A 18 -2.88 36.81 -19.10
CA ILE A 18 -2.94 36.46 -17.68
C ILE A 18 -4.37 35.97 -17.45
N LEU A 19 -4.56 34.67 -17.58
CA LEU A 19 -5.73 33.97 -17.06
C LEU A 19 -5.74 34.19 -15.55
N LEU A 20 -6.40 35.26 -15.10
CA LEU A 20 -6.90 35.44 -13.74
C LEU A 20 -7.85 34.27 -13.47
N HIS A 21 -7.29 33.13 -13.10
CA HIS A 21 -8.05 32.10 -12.42
C HIS A 21 -8.56 32.77 -11.14
N PRO A 22 -9.86 32.66 -10.81
CA PRO A 22 -10.30 33.04 -9.49
C PRO A 22 -9.40 32.28 -8.51
N LEU A 23 -8.69 33.03 -7.65
CA LEU A 23 -8.10 32.49 -6.44
C LEU A 23 -9.27 31.90 -5.66
N ILE A 24 -9.57 30.63 -5.94
CA ILE A 24 -10.29 29.79 -5.02
C ILE A 24 -9.38 29.83 -3.81
N THR A 25 -9.74 30.66 -2.82
CA THR A 25 -9.23 30.54 -1.47
C THR A 25 -9.59 29.13 -1.07
N ILE A 26 -8.62 28.22 -1.23
CA ILE A 26 -8.70 26.88 -0.69
C ILE A 26 -8.92 27.14 0.79
N ALA A 27 -10.17 26.97 1.24
CA ALA A 27 -10.50 27.01 2.65
C ALA A 27 -9.45 26.14 3.34
N ASP A 28 -8.78 26.68 4.36
CA ASP A 28 -7.63 26.07 5.02
C ASP A 28 -7.92 24.59 5.25
N VAL A 29 -7.38 23.73 4.38
CA VAL A 29 -7.50 22.29 4.57
C VAL A 29 -6.70 22.04 5.82
N VAL A 30 -7.40 21.67 6.89
CA VAL A 30 -6.76 21.40 8.18
C VAL A 30 -5.73 20.31 7.94
N SER A 31 -4.45 20.68 8.05
CA SER A 31 -3.35 19.73 7.91
C SER A 31 -3.42 18.73 9.07
N PRO A 32 -3.16 17.44 8.82
CA PRO A 32 -3.05 16.45 9.87
C PRO A 32 -2.01 16.84 10.90
N LYS A 33 -2.40 16.64 12.17
CA LYS A 33 -1.54 16.84 13.33
C LYS A 33 -1.00 15.49 13.75
N PHE A 34 0.30 15.31 13.56
CA PHE A 34 1.04 14.14 13.98
C PHE A 34 1.65 14.38 15.36
N SER A 35 1.73 13.33 16.18
CA SER A 35 2.34 13.42 17.50
C SER A 35 3.86 13.60 17.39
N GLN A 36 4.39 14.63 18.07
CA GLN A 36 5.83 14.88 18.13
C GLN A 36 6.60 13.70 18.74
N SER A 37 6.05 13.03 19.76
CA SER A 37 6.71 11.87 20.36
C SER A 37 6.80 10.67 19.40
N THR A 38 5.79 10.51 18.54
CA THR A 38 5.79 9.48 17.50
C THR A 38 6.80 9.80 16.39
N ILE A 39 6.87 11.07 15.98
CA ILE A 39 7.93 11.57 15.08
C ILE A 39 9.31 11.28 15.64
N ASP A 40 9.57 11.66 16.89
CA ASP A 40 10.88 11.49 17.53
C ASP A 40 11.26 10.01 17.61
N ARG A 41 10.30 9.13 17.95
CA ARG A 41 10.49 7.68 17.95
C ARG A 41 10.82 7.14 16.56
N ALA A 42 10.11 7.58 15.51
CA ALA A 42 10.40 7.19 14.14
C ALA A 42 11.79 7.68 13.69
N MET A 43 12.17 8.90 14.07
CA MET A 43 13.47 9.51 13.78
C MET A 43 14.64 8.89 14.56
N SER A 44 14.38 8.18 15.66
CA SER A 44 15.40 7.46 16.44
C SER A 44 15.67 6.04 15.95
N LEU A 45 14.77 5.45 15.14
CA LEU A 45 14.99 4.12 14.58
C LEU A 45 16.10 4.13 13.54
N PRO A 46 16.82 3.00 13.31
CA PRO A 46 17.83 2.91 12.27
C PRO A 46 17.31 3.27 10.88
N ILE A 47 18.22 3.63 9.97
CA ILE A 47 17.88 3.80 8.56
C ILE A 47 17.36 2.48 7.99
N LEU A 48 16.33 2.59 7.17
CA LEU A 48 15.75 1.47 6.46
C LEU A 48 16.78 0.81 5.52
N THR A 49 17.07 -0.46 5.78
CA THR A 49 17.82 -1.37 4.90
C THR A 49 16.96 -2.61 4.63
N ASP A 50 17.47 -3.62 3.91
CA ASP A 50 16.82 -4.93 3.82
C ASP A 50 16.95 -5.72 5.15
N ASN A 51 16.33 -5.19 6.21
CA ASN A 51 16.24 -5.85 7.51
C ASN A 51 14.98 -6.71 7.54
N ALA A 52 15.05 -7.89 6.92
CA ALA A 52 14.01 -8.90 7.02
C ALA A 52 13.66 -9.13 8.51
N GLY A 53 12.45 -8.72 8.93
CA GLY A 53 11.92 -8.96 10.28
C GLY A 53 11.79 -7.73 11.19
N ARG A 54 12.18 -6.53 10.75
CA ARG A 54 12.04 -5.29 11.55
C ARG A 54 10.96 -4.35 10.99
N PHE A 55 9.71 -4.69 11.31
CA PHE A 55 8.54 -3.95 10.85
C PHE A 55 8.45 -2.52 11.35
N ASP A 56 8.91 -2.24 12.56
CA ASP A 56 9.01 -0.89 13.10
C ASP A 56 9.78 0.04 12.17
N ILE A 57 10.88 -0.43 11.59
CA ILE A 57 11.72 0.37 10.69
C ILE A 57 10.99 0.65 9.37
N TRP A 58 10.34 -0.37 8.78
CA TRP A 58 9.51 -0.20 7.58
C TRP A 58 8.36 0.77 7.81
N ALA A 59 7.61 0.56 8.89
CA ALA A 59 6.49 1.38 9.29
C ALA A 59 6.91 2.83 9.57
N ALA A 60 8.02 3.05 10.26
CA ALA A 60 8.56 4.37 10.53
C ALA A 60 8.95 5.12 9.25
N ALA A 61 9.63 4.47 8.31
CA ALA A 61 10.01 5.10 7.05
C ALA A 61 8.78 5.53 6.24
N HIS A 62 7.76 4.66 6.16
CA HIS A 62 6.49 5.00 5.52
C HIS A 62 5.76 6.12 6.27
N TYR A 63 5.67 6.06 7.60
CA TYR A 63 5.08 7.10 8.43
C TYR A 63 5.72 8.47 8.19
N LEU A 64 7.06 8.55 8.26
CA LEU A 64 7.80 9.80 8.03
C LEU A 64 7.57 10.36 6.62
N SER A 65 7.39 9.50 5.61
CA SER A 65 7.07 9.95 4.26
C SER A 65 5.69 10.63 4.16
N ILE A 66 4.70 10.14 4.92
CA ILE A 66 3.36 10.76 5.02
C ILE A 66 3.44 12.08 5.81
N VAL A 67 4.17 12.10 6.93
CA VAL A 67 4.38 13.35 7.70
C VAL A 67 5.02 14.41 6.82
N ALA A 68 6.10 14.07 6.10
CA ALA A 68 6.76 15.00 5.20
C ALA A 68 5.85 15.46 4.06
N TYR A 69 4.97 14.57 3.55
CA TYR A 69 4.02 14.90 2.48
C TYR A 69 3.05 16.00 2.90
N PHE A 70 2.55 15.96 4.13
CA PHE A 70 1.66 16.99 4.67
C PHE A 70 2.37 18.23 5.21
N ASN A 71 3.55 18.05 5.80
CA ASN A 71 4.36 19.12 6.35
C ASN A 71 5.84 18.91 5.99
N SER A 72 6.26 19.50 4.88
CA SER A 72 7.64 19.38 4.37
C SER A 72 8.69 20.01 5.30
N ASN A 73 8.27 20.86 6.23
CA ASN A 73 9.13 21.54 7.21
C ASN A 73 9.11 20.86 8.58
N ALA A 74 8.43 19.72 8.73
CA ALA A 74 8.38 18.98 9.98
C ALA A 74 9.78 18.48 10.39
N ALA A 75 10.03 18.51 11.70
CA ALA A 75 11.29 18.12 12.31
C ALA A 75 11.06 17.33 13.60
N SER A 76 12.04 16.51 14.00
CA SER A 76 12.09 15.97 15.36
C SER A 76 12.41 17.06 16.39
N SER A 77 12.22 16.76 17.68
CA SER A 77 12.51 17.68 18.79
C SER A 77 13.98 18.11 18.88
N ASP A 78 14.90 17.34 18.28
CA ASP A 78 16.32 17.68 18.15
C ASP A 78 16.63 18.55 16.90
N GLY A 79 15.61 18.94 16.13
CA GLY A 79 15.73 19.79 14.96
C GLY A 79 16.08 19.05 13.66
N ARG A 80 16.20 17.71 13.64
CA ARG A 80 16.45 16.97 12.40
C ARG A 80 15.22 16.97 11.49
N SER A 81 15.45 17.23 10.21
CA SER A 81 14.43 17.31 9.16
C SER A 81 13.85 15.93 8.82
N ILE A 82 12.52 15.81 8.86
CA ILE A 82 11.82 14.58 8.48
C ILE A 82 11.95 14.31 6.98
N ALA A 83 11.94 15.36 6.14
CA ALA A 83 12.13 15.22 4.71
C ALA A 83 13.53 14.64 4.38
N ASP A 84 14.57 15.10 5.07
CA ASP A 84 15.92 14.56 4.90
C ASP A 84 16.02 13.11 5.38
N ARG A 85 15.38 12.78 6.51
CA ARG A 85 15.29 11.38 6.96
C ARG A 85 14.56 10.48 5.96
N THR A 86 13.54 11.01 5.29
CA THR A 86 12.82 10.29 4.23
C THR A 86 13.72 10.04 3.02
N VAL A 87 14.53 11.02 2.62
CA VAL A 87 15.57 10.89 1.58
C VAL A 87 16.59 9.81 1.96
N GLU A 88 17.08 9.80 3.21
CA GLU A 88 18.03 8.80 3.69
C GLU A 88 17.44 7.38 3.62
N ASN A 89 16.22 7.17 4.12
CA ASN A 89 15.53 5.88 4.07
C ASN A 89 15.32 5.40 2.65
N LEU A 90 14.83 6.27 1.75
CA LEU A 90 14.58 5.92 0.36
C LEU A 90 15.89 5.61 -0.38
N THR A 91 16.92 6.42 -0.18
CA THR A 91 18.24 6.18 -0.80
C THR A 91 18.82 4.85 -0.35
N SER A 92 18.71 4.54 0.94
CA SER A 92 19.24 3.30 1.51
C SER A 92 18.50 2.06 1.00
N VAL A 93 17.16 2.04 1.00
CA VAL A 93 16.37 0.85 0.63
C VAL A 93 16.45 0.51 -0.87
N VAL A 94 16.76 1.48 -1.72
CA VAL A 94 16.96 1.24 -3.17
C VAL A 94 18.43 1.01 -3.54
N SER A 95 19.34 1.11 -2.57
CA SER A 95 20.77 0.88 -2.82
C SER A 95 21.07 -0.61 -3.07
N PRO A 96 22.12 -0.94 -3.83
CA PRO A 96 22.50 -2.33 -4.09
C PRO A 96 22.77 -3.10 -2.79
N GLY A 97 22.19 -4.30 -2.67
CA GLY A 97 22.29 -5.15 -1.48
C GLY A 97 21.22 -4.86 -0.41
N ASN A 98 20.55 -3.71 -0.49
CA ASN A 98 19.46 -3.30 0.39
C ASN A 98 18.08 -3.38 -0.27
N GLU A 99 18.00 -3.79 -1.54
CA GLU A 99 16.71 -3.94 -2.21
C GLU A 99 15.83 -4.95 -1.47
N PRO A 100 14.52 -4.67 -1.30
CA PRO A 100 13.64 -5.62 -0.63
C PRO A 100 13.50 -6.87 -1.50
N GLY A 101 13.45 -8.04 -0.86
CA GLY A 101 13.27 -9.31 -1.58
C GLY A 101 11.91 -9.49 -2.26
N LEU A 102 10.92 -8.61 -1.99
CA LEU A 102 9.56 -8.66 -2.50
C LEU A 102 8.94 -10.06 -2.36
N ARG A 103 8.79 -10.49 -1.11
CA ARG A 103 8.69 -11.90 -0.70
C ARG A 103 7.30 -12.51 -0.90
N GLY A 104 6.51 -11.92 -1.78
CA GLY A 104 5.17 -12.37 -2.13
C GLY A 104 4.15 -12.34 -0.99
N ILE A 105 3.07 -13.09 -1.15
CA ILE A 105 1.92 -13.17 -0.25
C ILE A 105 2.39 -13.33 1.20
N MET A 106 3.14 -14.39 1.55
CA MET A 106 3.33 -14.72 2.97
C MET A 106 4.22 -13.77 3.77
N PHE A 107 5.29 -13.26 3.16
CA PHE A 107 6.30 -12.51 3.90
C PHE A 107 6.35 -11.02 3.54
N SER A 108 5.40 -10.53 2.76
CA SER A 108 5.39 -9.13 2.29
C SER A 108 4.89 -8.11 3.31
N TRP A 109 4.66 -8.47 4.58
CA TRP A 109 4.16 -7.53 5.59
C TRP A 109 4.94 -6.21 5.67
N GLY A 110 6.24 -6.24 5.35
CA GLY A 110 7.07 -5.05 5.26
C GLY A 110 7.07 -4.35 3.90
N ASP A 111 6.89 -5.10 2.83
CA ASP A 111 7.27 -4.69 1.48
C ASP A 111 6.40 -3.50 1.03
N HIS A 112 5.11 -3.52 1.34
CA HIS A 112 4.19 -2.45 0.98
C HIS A 112 4.51 -1.09 1.62
N HIS A 113 5.21 -1.06 2.77
CA HIS A 113 5.68 0.20 3.37
C HIS A 113 6.75 0.86 2.51
N VAL A 114 7.57 0.06 1.82
CA VAL A 114 8.55 0.59 0.85
C VAL A 114 7.82 1.22 -0.33
N ALA A 115 6.75 0.60 -0.82
CA ALA A 115 5.91 1.18 -1.86
C ALA A 115 5.24 2.49 -1.40
N GLY A 116 4.70 2.53 -0.17
CA GLY A 116 4.17 3.74 0.44
C GLY A 116 5.20 4.86 0.53
N LEU A 117 6.40 4.57 1.06
CA LEU A 117 7.55 5.48 1.11
C LEU A 117 7.84 6.08 -0.28
N ILE A 118 7.96 5.24 -1.32
CA ILE A 118 8.26 5.68 -2.69
C ILE A 118 7.12 6.54 -3.25
N ALA A 119 5.87 6.12 -3.06
CA ALA A 119 4.70 6.82 -3.57
C ALA A 119 4.58 8.24 -3.00
N PHE A 120 4.68 8.42 -1.69
CA PHE A 120 4.60 9.75 -1.06
C PHE A 120 5.84 10.60 -1.30
N ALA A 121 7.04 9.99 -1.34
CA ALA A 121 8.25 10.71 -1.70
C ALA A 121 8.14 11.38 -3.07
N LYS A 122 7.60 10.68 -4.08
CA LYS A 122 7.44 11.20 -5.45
C LYS A 122 6.60 12.48 -5.55
N TYR A 123 5.58 12.61 -4.72
CA TYR A 123 4.70 13.78 -4.70
C TYR A 123 5.11 14.84 -3.68
N ASN A 124 6.27 14.69 -3.06
CA ASN A 124 6.82 15.66 -2.13
C ASN A 124 8.12 16.26 -2.68
N PRO A 125 8.09 17.49 -3.24
CA PRO A 125 9.30 18.13 -3.79
C PRO A 125 10.45 18.27 -2.78
N ALA A 126 10.15 18.44 -1.49
CA ALA A 126 11.18 18.54 -0.45
C ALA A 126 11.94 17.22 -0.22
N VAL A 127 11.39 16.10 -0.69
CA VAL A 127 12.03 14.78 -0.69
C VAL A 127 12.53 14.44 -2.10
N TRP A 128 11.65 14.42 -3.10
CA TRP A 128 11.98 13.93 -4.44
C TRP A 128 13.11 14.71 -5.10
N GLU A 129 13.12 16.05 -5.00
CA GLU A 129 14.15 16.87 -5.66
C GLU A 129 15.53 16.78 -5.01
N LYS A 130 15.63 16.22 -3.80
CA LYS A 130 16.90 15.93 -3.14
C LYS A 130 17.50 14.58 -3.57
N LEU A 131 16.73 13.71 -4.20
CA LEU A 131 17.22 12.41 -4.66
C LEU A 131 18.09 12.58 -5.92
N SER A 132 19.18 11.81 -5.98
CA SER A 132 19.97 11.71 -7.20
C SER A 132 19.14 11.12 -8.36
N PRO A 133 19.46 11.43 -9.63
CA PRO A 133 18.80 10.80 -10.78
C PRO A 133 18.83 9.27 -10.74
N GLU A 134 19.94 8.68 -10.29
CA GLU A 134 20.08 7.23 -10.15
C GLU A 134 19.17 6.67 -9.05
N THR A 135 19.04 7.37 -7.91
CA THR A 135 18.11 6.99 -6.83
C THR A 135 16.66 7.04 -7.31
N LYS A 136 16.29 8.08 -8.08
CA LYS A 136 14.96 8.18 -8.71
C LYS A 136 14.72 7.00 -9.66
N GLU A 137 15.67 6.70 -10.55
CA GLU A 137 15.54 5.59 -11.50
C GLU A 137 15.41 4.23 -10.79
N ARG A 138 16.14 4.01 -9.71
CA ARG A 138 16.01 2.83 -8.86
C ARG A 138 14.64 2.77 -8.18
N ALA A 139 14.17 3.85 -7.56
CA ALA A 139 12.83 3.89 -6.95
C ALA A 139 11.72 3.57 -7.97
N ASP A 140 11.83 4.11 -9.18
CA ASP A 140 10.92 3.86 -10.30
C ASP A 140 10.94 2.38 -10.70
N LEU A 141 12.13 1.78 -10.82
CA LEU A 141 12.26 0.35 -11.12
C LEU A 141 11.65 -0.51 -10.01
N LEU A 142 11.91 -0.21 -8.74
CA LEU A 142 11.38 -0.98 -7.62
C LEU A 142 9.85 -0.94 -7.60
N MET A 143 9.26 0.23 -7.83
CA MET A 143 7.80 0.36 -7.94
C MET A 143 7.23 -0.51 -9.07
N ARG A 144 7.88 -0.52 -10.24
CA ARG A 144 7.48 -1.39 -11.38
C ARG A 144 7.59 -2.87 -11.02
N VAL A 145 8.70 -3.29 -10.42
CA VAL A 145 8.93 -4.70 -10.05
C VAL A 145 7.86 -5.19 -9.07
N GLY A 146 7.61 -4.45 -7.99
CA GLY A 146 6.58 -4.82 -7.04
C GLY A 146 5.18 -4.80 -7.66
N THR A 147 4.91 -3.91 -8.62
CA THR A 147 3.65 -3.91 -9.39
C THR A 147 3.50 -5.19 -10.22
N PHE A 148 4.58 -5.68 -10.86
CA PHE A 148 4.55 -6.94 -11.60
C PHE A 148 4.28 -8.14 -10.68
N ILE A 149 4.96 -8.20 -9.54
CA ILE A 149 4.80 -9.28 -8.55
C ILE A 149 3.38 -9.27 -7.97
N ALA A 150 2.90 -8.10 -7.55
CA ALA A 150 1.56 -7.94 -7.00
C ALA A 150 0.46 -8.30 -8.01
N ASN A 151 0.62 -7.93 -9.28
CA ASN A 151 -0.32 -8.33 -10.34
C ASN A 151 -0.37 -9.84 -10.49
N ILE A 152 0.78 -10.53 -10.58
CA ILE A 152 0.72 -11.99 -10.71
C ILE A 152 0.04 -12.65 -9.50
N GLN A 153 0.32 -12.16 -8.29
CA GLN A 153 -0.16 -12.79 -7.07
C GLN A 153 -1.64 -12.52 -6.76
N HIS A 154 -2.15 -11.34 -7.13
CA HIS A 154 -3.47 -10.88 -6.69
C HIS A 154 -4.44 -10.52 -7.82
N ASN A 155 -4.05 -10.67 -9.09
CA ASN A 155 -4.99 -10.49 -10.19
C ASN A 155 -6.10 -11.54 -10.12
N ALA A 156 -7.35 -11.12 -10.32
CA ALA A 156 -8.53 -11.97 -10.28
C ALA A 156 -8.49 -13.15 -11.26
N ALA A 157 -7.78 -12.98 -12.37
CA ALA A 157 -7.58 -13.98 -13.41
C ALA A 157 -6.60 -15.09 -13.00
N ASN A 158 -5.87 -14.89 -11.89
CA ASN A 158 -4.89 -15.85 -11.38
C ASN A 158 -5.46 -16.58 -10.15
N GLN A 159 -5.04 -17.82 -9.97
CA GLN A 159 -5.38 -18.65 -8.82
C GLN A 159 -4.11 -19.00 -8.04
N CYS A 160 -3.54 -18.02 -7.36
CA CYS A 160 -2.31 -18.20 -6.59
C CYS A 160 -2.63 -18.48 -5.12
N TYR A 161 -2.48 -19.75 -4.75
CA TYR A 161 -2.68 -20.24 -3.38
C TYR A 161 -1.42 -20.13 -2.51
N LEU A 162 -0.25 -20.08 -3.14
CA LEU A 162 1.08 -20.00 -2.55
C LEU A 162 1.89 -18.95 -3.30
N ASP A 163 2.96 -18.47 -2.69
CA ASP A 163 3.97 -17.67 -3.37
C ASP A 163 4.47 -18.39 -4.63
N ILE A 164 4.78 -17.63 -5.68
CA ILE A 164 5.45 -18.15 -6.88
C ILE A 164 6.88 -18.50 -6.51
N LYS A 165 7.10 -19.60 -5.78
CA LYS A 165 8.40 -20.09 -5.29
C LYS A 165 9.40 -19.02 -4.83
N MET A 166 8.93 -17.82 -4.45
CA MET A 166 9.73 -16.79 -3.81
C MET A 166 9.87 -17.15 -2.32
N THR A 167 8.97 -18.00 -1.80
CA THR A 167 9.02 -18.66 -0.48
C THR A 167 8.14 -19.94 -0.43
N ASP A 168 8.47 -20.89 0.45
CA ASP A 168 7.94 -22.27 0.53
C ASP A 168 6.62 -22.45 1.35
N ALA A 169 5.71 -21.47 1.35
CA ALA A 169 4.65 -21.46 2.37
C ALA A 169 3.20 -21.56 1.88
N GLY A 170 2.49 -22.46 2.59
CA GLY A 170 1.12 -22.99 2.44
C GLY A 170 -0.06 -22.06 2.76
N ASN A 171 -1.02 -21.99 1.83
CA ASN A 171 -2.44 -21.64 1.96
C ASN A 171 -2.84 -20.16 2.07
N TYR A 172 -4.08 -19.89 1.60
CA TYR A 172 -4.79 -18.62 1.71
C TYR A 172 -4.76 -18.10 3.16
N ASN A 173 -3.98 -17.05 3.38
CA ASN A 173 -3.93 -16.33 4.64
C ASN A 173 -4.35 -14.87 4.40
N PRO A 174 -5.42 -14.42 5.06
CA PRO A 174 -5.93 -13.07 4.88
C PRO A 174 -4.98 -11.97 5.34
N ASN A 175 -4.20 -12.19 6.40
CA ASN A 175 -3.19 -11.23 6.88
C ASN A 175 -2.02 -11.02 5.90
N GLN A 176 -1.98 -11.83 4.84
CA GLN A 176 -0.93 -11.82 3.82
C GLN A 176 -1.40 -11.13 2.51
N ARG A 177 -2.71 -10.89 2.34
CA ARG A 177 -3.24 -10.17 1.15
C ARG A 177 -2.98 -8.68 1.20
N ASN A 178 -3.02 -8.09 2.40
CA ASN A 178 -3.02 -6.63 2.54
C ASN A 178 -1.74 -6.00 2.02
N SER A 179 -0.61 -6.70 2.08
CA SER A 179 0.67 -6.17 1.64
C SER A 179 0.74 -5.91 0.12
N MET A 180 0.60 -6.95 -0.71
CA MET A 180 0.81 -6.79 -2.17
C MET A 180 -0.39 -6.16 -2.87
N VAL A 181 -1.59 -6.25 -2.30
CA VAL A 181 -2.72 -5.45 -2.81
C VAL A 181 -2.59 -3.98 -2.39
N ALA A 182 -2.07 -3.67 -1.20
CA ALA A 182 -1.67 -2.30 -0.88
C ALA A 182 -0.56 -1.82 -1.82
N TRP A 183 0.38 -2.68 -2.22
CA TRP A 183 1.35 -2.35 -3.26
C TRP A 183 0.68 -1.86 -4.54
N MET A 184 -0.34 -2.57 -5.05
CA MET A 184 -1.10 -2.09 -6.21
C MET A 184 -1.69 -0.71 -5.92
N SER A 185 -2.30 -0.50 -4.76
CA SER A 185 -2.81 0.82 -4.38
C SER A 185 -1.74 1.92 -4.37
N TYR A 186 -0.53 1.64 -3.89
CA TYR A 186 0.60 2.58 -3.97
C TYR A 186 1.09 2.78 -5.41
N ALA A 187 1.03 1.75 -6.26
CA ALA A 187 1.30 1.89 -7.68
C ALA A 187 0.28 2.84 -8.35
N TYR A 188 -1.01 2.74 -7.99
CA TYR A 188 -2.02 3.69 -8.43
C TYR A 188 -1.66 5.12 -8.04
N ILE A 189 -1.28 5.35 -6.78
CA ILE A 189 -0.86 6.68 -6.31
C ILE A 189 0.37 7.13 -7.13
N TYR A 190 1.42 6.31 -7.17
CA TYR A 190 2.71 6.62 -7.77
C TYR A 190 2.64 6.89 -9.29
N PHE A 191 1.86 6.11 -10.04
CA PHE A 191 1.70 6.29 -11.49
C PHE A 191 0.54 7.24 -11.81
N GLY A 192 -0.42 7.42 -10.90
CA GLY A 192 -1.48 8.42 -10.92
C GLY A 192 -2.83 7.97 -11.49
N SER A 193 -2.97 6.72 -11.96
CA SER A 193 -4.24 6.18 -12.47
C SER A 193 -4.15 4.67 -12.73
N ALA A 194 -5.31 4.01 -12.85
CA ALA A 194 -5.38 2.60 -13.25
C ALA A 194 -4.84 2.36 -14.66
N GLU A 195 -5.13 3.28 -15.60
CA GLU A 195 -4.67 3.21 -16.98
C GLU A 195 -3.14 3.24 -17.06
N LYS A 196 -2.49 4.13 -16.31
CA LYS A 196 -1.02 4.22 -16.29
C LYS A 196 -0.37 3.00 -15.65
N VAL A 197 -0.95 2.45 -14.59
CA VAL A 197 -0.47 1.18 -14.00
C VAL A 197 -0.62 0.04 -15.01
N ASN A 198 -1.77 -0.08 -15.67
CA ASN A 198 -1.99 -1.10 -16.70
C ASN A 198 -1.06 -0.91 -17.92
N SER A 199 -0.71 0.33 -18.26
CA SER A 199 0.34 0.60 -19.25
C SER A 199 1.70 0.04 -18.79
N VAL A 200 2.07 0.22 -17.53
CA VAL A 200 3.29 -0.37 -16.95
C VAL A 200 3.25 -1.90 -17.06
N LEU A 201 2.14 -2.54 -16.66
CA LEU A 201 1.94 -3.99 -16.77
C LEU A 201 2.06 -4.50 -18.22
N SER A 202 1.38 -3.84 -19.16
CA SER A 202 1.40 -4.22 -20.58
C SER A 202 2.79 -4.08 -21.21
N SER A 203 3.62 -3.16 -20.70
CA SER A 203 4.99 -2.94 -21.16
C SER A 203 6.02 -3.93 -20.62
N PHE A 204 5.60 -4.96 -19.87
CA PHE A 204 6.50 -5.92 -19.24
C PHE A 204 7.40 -6.63 -20.26
N ASP A 205 8.71 -6.53 -20.04
CA ASP A 205 9.78 -7.19 -20.77
C ASP A 205 10.74 -7.80 -19.75
N HIS A 206 10.76 -9.12 -19.66
CA HIS A 206 11.52 -9.85 -18.64
C HIS A 206 13.04 -9.79 -18.88
N PRO A 207 13.57 -10.08 -20.09
CA PRO A 207 15.00 -9.87 -20.37
C PRO A 207 15.49 -8.45 -20.05
N ALA A 208 14.74 -7.42 -20.45
CA ALA A 208 15.10 -6.03 -20.16
C ALA A 208 15.08 -5.74 -18.65
N LEU A 209 14.09 -6.29 -17.93
CA LEU A 209 14.01 -6.18 -16.48
C LEU A 209 15.22 -6.82 -15.79
N ILE A 210 15.54 -8.09 -16.08
CA ILE A 210 16.67 -8.80 -15.47
C ILE A 210 17.98 -8.07 -15.75
N LYS A 211 18.17 -7.58 -16.98
CA LYS A 211 19.34 -6.77 -17.30
C LYS A 211 19.41 -5.51 -16.43
N LYS A 212 18.32 -4.76 -16.30
CA LYS A 212 18.30 -3.52 -15.51
C LYS A 212 18.55 -3.78 -14.02
N LEU A 213 17.99 -4.87 -13.46
CA LEU A 213 18.26 -5.30 -12.09
C LEU A 213 19.75 -5.63 -11.88
N SER A 214 20.36 -6.34 -12.83
CA SER A 214 21.78 -6.66 -12.81
C SER A 214 22.65 -5.41 -12.92
N ASP A 215 22.30 -4.46 -13.80
CA ASP A 215 23.03 -3.19 -13.96
C ASP A 215 23.02 -2.37 -12.65
N PHE A 216 21.95 -2.47 -11.85
CA PHE A 216 21.86 -1.85 -10.53
C PHE A 216 22.44 -2.70 -9.39
N GLY A 217 22.97 -3.89 -9.65
CA GLY A 217 23.54 -4.76 -8.62
C GLY A 217 22.50 -5.36 -7.65
N TRP A 218 21.23 -5.40 -8.04
CA TRP A 218 20.14 -5.96 -7.23
C TRP A 218 20.09 -7.49 -7.34
N SER A 219 21.06 -8.13 -6.72
CA SER A 219 21.27 -9.58 -6.82
C SER A 219 20.11 -10.39 -6.22
N LYS A 220 19.42 -9.90 -5.18
CA LYS A 220 18.29 -10.62 -4.55
C LYS A 220 17.12 -10.70 -5.52
N LEU A 221 16.70 -9.57 -6.06
CA LEU A 221 15.60 -9.51 -7.03
C LEU A 221 15.97 -10.21 -8.35
N THR A 222 17.22 -10.08 -8.81
CA THR A 222 17.69 -10.79 -10.00
C THR A 222 17.56 -12.30 -9.82
N ALA A 223 18.01 -12.84 -8.68
CA ALA A 223 17.92 -14.26 -8.38
C ALA A 223 16.45 -14.74 -8.32
N SER A 224 15.58 -14.04 -7.57
CA SER A 224 14.18 -14.43 -7.42
C SER A 224 13.38 -14.39 -8.73
N LEU A 225 13.70 -13.46 -9.63
CA LEU A 225 12.96 -13.27 -10.88
C LEU A 225 13.56 -14.04 -12.07
N SER A 226 14.72 -14.69 -11.91
CA SER A 226 15.36 -15.48 -12.99
C SER A 226 15.03 -16.97 -12.95
N GLY A 227 14.30 -17.46 -11.94
CA GLY A 227 13.91 -18.87 -11.84
C GLY A 227 13.02 -19.29 -13.01
N SER A 228 13.29 -20.42 -13.67
CA SER A 228 12.60 -20.85 -14.90
C SER A 228 11.08 -20.91 -14.77
N ASP A 229 10.57 -21.37 -13.63
CA ASP A 229 9.14 -21.38 -13.32
C ASP A 229 8.58 -19.96 -13.18
N THR A 230 9.28 -19.06 -12.48
CA THR A 230 8.94 -17.64 -12.37
C THR A 230 8.90 -16.96 -13.73
N VAL A 231 9.93 -17.16 -14.57
CA VAL A 231 10.00 -16.60 -15.93
C VAL A 231 8.80 -17.05 -16.76
N LYS A 232 8.50 -18.36 -16.75
CA LYS A 232 7.35 -18.92 -17.45
C LYS A 232 6.06 -18.25 -16.99
N LEU A 233 5.81 -18.18 -15.68
CA LEU A 233 4.58 -17.61 -15.14
C LEU A 233 4.43 -16.12 -15.46
N MET A 234 5.50 -15.35 -15.36
CA MET A 234 5.46 -13.92 -15.64
C MET A 234 5.23 -13.60 -17.13
N ILE A 235 5.71 -14.43 -18.05
CA ILE A 235 5.63 -14.17 -19.50
C ILE A 235 4.43 -14.86 -20.15
N GLN A 236 4.19 -16.12 -19.80
CA GLN A 236 3.28 -17.04 -20.50
C GLN A 236 2.14 -17.56 -19.60
N GLY A 237 2.20 -17.27 -18.30
CA GLY A 237 1.29 -17.84 -17.32
C GLY A 237 1.37 -19.37 -17.21
N GLY A 238 0.21 -19.98 -17.02
CA GLY A 238 0.03 -21.41 -16.81
C GLY A 238 0.18 -21.82 -15.35
N GLN A 239 0.25 -23.12 -15.13
CA GLN A 239 0.43 -23.68 -13.79
C GLN A 239 1.92 -23.69 -13.42
N SER A 240 2.20 -23.23 -12.20
CA SER A 240 3.50 -23.35 -11.56
C SER A 240 3.76 -24.82 -11.23
N THR A 241 5.00 -25.27 -11.47
CA THR A 241 5.44 -26.62 -11.12
C THR A 241 5.76 -26.76 -9.63
N ALA A 242 5.91 -25.63 -8.95
CA ALA A 242 6.38 -25.55 -7.58
C ALA A 242 5.33 -25.04 -6.59
N SER A 243 4.49 -24.14 -7.06
CA SER A 243 3.41 -23.54 -6.31
C SER A 243 2.09 -24.00 -6.91
N LYS A 244 1.01 -24.08 -6.13
CA LYS A 244 -0.34 -24.33 -6.69
C LYS A 244 -0.92 -23.06 -7.34
N CYS A 245 -0.06 -22.20 -7.91
CA CYS A 245 -0.43 -20.97 -8.57
C CYS A 245 -0.68 -21.24 -10.05
N GLU A 246 -1.88 -20.89 -10.49
CA GLU A 246 -2.24 -20.85 -11.90
C GLU A 246 -2.32 -19.38 -12.31
N VAL A 247 -1.52 -19.01 -13.31
CA VAL A 247 -1.45 -17.64 -13.81
C VAL A 247 -2.09 -17.59 -15.19
N ASN A 248 -2.86 -16.54 -15.44
CA ASN A 248 -3.48 -16.28 -16.73
C ASN A 248 -2.42 -16.30 -17.87
N PRO A 249 -2.75 -16.80 -19.08
CA PRO A 249 -1.79 -16.86 -20.19
C PRO A 249 -1.14 -15.53 -20.61
N GLU A 250 -1.73 -14.39 -20.24
CA GLU A 250 -1.15 -13.05 -20.46
C GLU A 250 -0.03 -12.71 -19.44
N GLY A 251 0.17 -13.54 -18.40
CA GLY A 251 1.18 -13.35 -17.37
C GLY A 251 1.06 -11.98 -16.68
N VAL A 252 2.17 -11.25 -16.58
CA VAL A 252 2.23 -9.92 -15.96
C VAL A 252 1.42 -8.90 -16.78
N ARG A 253 1.24 -9.13 -18.09
CA ARG A 253 0.64 -8.14 -18.99
C ARG A 253 -0.87 -8.05 -18.83
N LYS A 254 -1.48 -8.98 -18.09
CA LYS A 254 -2.91 -8.92 -17.76
C LYS A 254 -3.21 -7.64 -17.00
N ALA A 255 -4.15 -6.85 -17.50
CA ALA A 255 -4.64 -5.68 -16.77
C ALA A 255 -5.13 -6.10 -15.37
N PHE A 256 -4.78 -5.32 -14.34
CA PHE A 256 -5.14 -5.68 -12.98
C PHE A 256 -6.66 -5.60 -12.79
N THR A 257 -7.22 -6.66 -12.25
CA THR A 257 -8.54 -6.71 -11.64
C THR A 257 -8.40 -7.48 -10.32
N PHE A 258 -9.30 -7.25 -9.38
CA PHE A 258 -9.19 -7.88 -8.07
C PHE A 258 -10.38 -8.78 -7.78
N LYS A 259 -10.09 -9.93 -7.18
CA LYS A 259 -11.09 -10.86 -6.70
C LYS A 259 -10.71 -11.32 -5.30
N GLY A 260 -11.44 -10.81 -4.34
CA GLY A 260 -11.29 -11.15 -2.94
C GLY A 260 -11.81 -12.56 -2.61
N ARG A 261 -11.73 -12.98 -1.34
CA ARG A 261 -12.56 -14.09 -0.84
C ARG A 261 -13.40 -13.65 0.34
N ILE A 262 -14.67 -14.04 0.33
CA ILE A 262 -15.62 -13.84 1.42
C ILE A 262 -15.42 -14.95 2.43
N VAL A 263 -15.45 -14.63 3.72
CA VAL A 263 -15.53 -15.65 4.77
C VAL A 263 -16.97 -16.06 4.93
N THR A 264 -17.27 -17.32 4.65
CA THR A 264 -18.64 -17.85 4.73
C THR A 264 -18.78 -18.90 5.83
N GLY A 265 -17.67 -19.32 6.44
CA GLY A 265 -17.67 -20.32 7.52
C GLY A 265 -16.49 -20.18 8.49
N ASP A 266 -16.41 -21.11 9.44
CA ASP A 266 -15.40 -21.13 10.50
C ASP A 266 -14.00 -21.49 9.93
N PRO A 267 -12.97 -20.66 10.14
CA PRO A 267 -11.60 -20.95 9.74
C PRO A 267 -11.12 -22.31 10.27
N GLY A 268 -10.97 -23.30 9.38
CA GLY A 268 -10.57 -24.66 9.73
C GLY A 268 -11.58 -25.74 9.34
N CYS A 269 -12.81 -25.36 8.98
CA CYS A 269 -13.79 -26.27 8.40
C CYS A 269 -13.60 -26.41 6.87
N PRO A 270 -14.00 -27.52 6.22
CA PRO A 270 -14.15 -27.55 4.77
C PRO A 270 -15.10 -26.42 4.31
N ALA A 271 -14.71 -25.63 3.30
CA ALA A 271 -15.49 -24.52 2.70
C ALA A 271 -15.77 -23.29 3.60
N TRP A 272 -14.74 -22.75 4.26
CA TRP A 272 -14.87 -21.51 5.06
C TRP A 272 -14.79 -20.20 4.26
N TYR A 273 -14.62 -20.27 2.94
CA TYR A 273 -14.59 -19.10 2.07
C TYR A 273 -15.32 -19.32 0.76
N GLU A 274 -15.90 -18.24 0.24
CA GLU A 274 -16.42 -18.15 -1.12
C GLU A 274 -15.59 -17.16 -1.93
N THR A 275 -15.54 -17.37 -3.25
CA THR A 275 -14.87 -16.43 -4.14
C THR A 275 -15.77 -15.21 -4.33
N GLY A 276 -15.26 -14.01 -4.04
CA GLY A 276 -16.02 -12.78 -4.28
C GLY A 276 -16.18 -12.49 -5.77
N SER A 277 -16.93 -11.44 -6.11
CA SER A 277 -16.96 -10.92 -7.47
C SER A 277 -15.65 -10.23 -7.86
N GLU A 278 -15.28 -10.36 -9.13
CA GLU A 278 -14.20 -9.59 -9.74
C GLU A 278 -14.59 -8.12 -9.85
N VAL A 279 -13.66 -7.23 -9.51
CA VAL A 279 -13.85 -5.78 -9.59
C VAL A 279 -12.75 -5.12 -10.40
N ALA A 280 -13.11 -4.01 -11.05
CA ALA A 280 -12.16 -3.15 -11.75
C ALA A 280 -11.12 -2.59 -10.77
N TYR A 281 -9.94 -2.28 -11.31
CA TYR A 281 -8.85 -1.73 -10.52
C TYR A 281 -9.10 -0.28 -10.13
N ASP A 282 -9.44 -0.08 -8.87
CA ASP A 282 -9.55 1.22 -8.22
C ASP A 282 -9.25 1.02 -6.72
N PRO A 283 -8.25 1.71 -6.14
CA PRO A 283 -7.82 1.44 -4.76
C PRO A 283 -8.92 1.54 -3.71
N TYR A 284 -9.91 2.41 -3.91
CA TYR A 284 -11.06 2.51 -3.04
C TYR A 284 -11.97 1.27 -3.17
N ASN A 285 -12.27 0.86 -4.40
CA ASN A 285 -12.98 -0.39 -4.69
C ASN A 285 -12.23 -1.62 -4.18
N LEU A 286 -10.92 -1.58 -3.98
CA LEU A 286 -10.19 -2.66 -3.31
C LEU A 286 -10.48 -2.64 -1.81
N LEU A 287 -10.25 -1.50 -1.14
CA LEU A 287 -10.38 -1.36 0.31
C LEU A 287 -11.78 -1.63 0.86
N ARG A 288 -12.84 -1.23 0.14
CA ARG A 288 -14.22 -1.36 0.63
C ARG A 288 -14.75 -2.78 0.66
N ARG A 289 -14.06 -3.70 0.01
CA ARG A 289 -14.53 -5.06 -0.22
C ARG A 289 -14.40 -5.84 1.08
N GLU A 290 -15.48 -6.46 1.51
CA GLU A 290 -15.43 -7.44 2.59
C GLU A 290 -14.45 -8.57 2.26
N GLU A 291 -14.21 -8.78 0.97
CA GLU A 291 -13.30 -9.78 0.46
C GLU A 291 -11.83 -9.36 0.41
N TYR A 292 -11.56 -8.08 0.65
CA TYR A 292 -10.22 -7.53 0.76
C TYR A 292 -9.66 -7.76 2.16
N ASP A 293 -10.46 -7.43 3.18
CA ASP A 293 -10.03 -7.42 4.57
C ASP A 293 -10.91 -8.40 5.38
N PHE A 294 -10.55 -9.68 5.33
CA PHE A 294 -11.05 -10.75 6.21
C PHE A 294 -11.11 -10.36 7.69
N ASN A 295 -10.24 -9.43 8.05
CA ASN A 295 -10.06 -8.82 9.34
C ASN A 295 -11.16 -7.83 9.75
N LEU A 296 -12.09 -7.46 8.86
CA LEU A 296 -13.08 -6.41 9.13
C LEU A 296 -14.52 -6.83 8.83
N ALA A 297 -14.76 -8.10 8.49
CA ALA A 297 -16.06 -8.57 8.07
C ALA A 297 -16.49 -9.77 8.91
N ALA A 298 -16.71 -9.55 10.20
CA ALA A 298 -17.19 -10.62 11.06
C ALA A 298 -18.72 -10.56 11.17
N GLN A 299 -19.42 -11.02 10.13
CA GLN A 299 -20.81 -11.50 10.28
C GLN A 299 -20.87 -12.83 11.06
N ILE A 300 -19.72 -13.42 11.38
CA ILE A 300 -19.62 -14.76 11.95
C ILE A 300 -19.44 -14.67 13.46
N VAL A 301 -20.55 -14.65 14.20
CA VAL A 301 -20.58 -14.81 15.65
C VAL A 301 -20.69 -16.29 15.99
N ASP A 302 -19.80 -16.77 16.85
CA ASP A 302 -19.92 -18.01 17.62
C ASP A 302 -20.25 -19.30 16.83
N LYS A 303 -19.23 -20.10 16.48
CA LYS A 303 -19.42 -21.49 16.02
C LYS A 303 -18.46 -22.48 16.67
N ALA A 304 -18.97 -23.70 16.75
CA ALA A 304 -18.69 -24.73 17.74
C ALA A 304 -17.50 -25.67 17.44
N CYS A 305 -16.59 -25.31 16.53
CA CYS A 305 -15.48 -26.19 16.18
C CYS A 305 -14.34 -26.06 17.19
N LYS A 306 -14.39 -26.87 18.25
CA LYS A 306 -13.24 -27.08 19.14
C LYS A 306 -12.10 -27.70 18.34
N ILE A 307 -11.06 -26.91 18.04
CA ILE A 307 -9.81 -27.45 17.53
C ILE A 307 -8.99 -27.92 18.73
N ASP A 308 -8.75 -29.22 18.78
CA ASP A 308 -7.88 -29.84 19.78
C ASP A 308 -6.42 -29.47 19.45
N THR A 309 -5.84 -28.56 20.22
CA THR A 309 -4.41 -28.23 20.10
C THR A 309 -3.60 -29.10 21.06
N LYS A 310 -2.28 -29.05 20.96
CA LYS A 310 -1.37 -29.74 21.88
C LYS A 310 -1.61 -29.39 23.38
N CYS A 311 -2.25 -28.25 23.66
CA CYS A 311 -2.62 -27.81 25.01
C CYS A 311 -4.15 -27.92 25.28
N GLY A 312 -4.92 -28.63 24.44
CA GLY A 312 -6.35 -28.91 24.64
C GLY A 312 -7.34 -27.77 24.30
N THR A 313 -6.85 -26.57 23.95
CA THR A 313 -7.66 -25.43 23.43
C THR A 313 -6.78 -24.53 22.56
N ALA A 314 -7.35 -23.75 21.66
CA ALA A 314 -6.60 -22.76 20.88
C ALA A 314 -6.44 -21.42 21.67
N GLY A 315 -5.47 -20.57 21.29
CA GLY A 315 -5.06 -19.37 22.04
C GLY A 315 -6.21 -18.44 22.41
N HIS A 316 -6.36 -18.15 23.70
CA HIS A 316 -7.51 -17.40 24.24
C HIS A 316 -7.05 -16.29 25.19
N ILE A 317 -7.96 -15.34 25.46
CA ILE A 317 -7.74 -14.35 26.51
C ILE A 317 -7.94 -15.06 27.85
N ALA A 318 -6.93 -14.99 28.71
CA ALA A 318 -6.85 -15.73 29.97
C ALA A 318 -7.96 -15.38 30.96
N ASP A 319 -8.50 -14.17 30.85
CA ASP A 319 -9.44 -13.58 31.79
C ASP A 319 -10.90 -13.99 31.52
N GLY A 320 -11.15 -14.74 30.43
CA GLY A 320 -12.48 -15.22 30.07
C GLY A 320 -13.43 -14.14 29.56
N PHE A 321 -12.96 -12.91 29.30
CA PHE A 321 -13.80 -11.84 28.79
C PHE A 321 -13.95 -11.94 27.26
N ALA A 322 -15.19 -11.91 26.80
CA ALA A 322 -15.50 -11.59 25.42
C ALA A 322 -15.13 -10.13 25.14
N SER A 323 -14.63 -9.84 23.95
CA SER A 323 -14.47 -8.44 23.51
C SER A 323 -15.82 -7.71 23.61
N PRO A 324 -15.85 -6.43 24.03
CA PRO A 324 -17.09 -5.67 24.08
C PRO A 324 -17.75 -5.52 22.70
N ASN A 325 -17.00 -5.70 21.62
CA ASN A 325 -17.47 -5.60 20.24
C ASN A 325 -17.67 -6.99 19.60
N LEU A 326 -17.85 -8.05 20.40
CA LEU A 326 -18.03 -9.41 19.88
C LEU A 326 -19.21 -9.44 18.90
N GLY A 327 -18.94 -9.91 17.68
CA GLY A 327 -19.95 -10.01 16.63
C GLY A 327 -20.31 -8.71 15.90
N GLU A 328 -19.64 -7.60 16.22
CA GLU A 328 -19.79 -6.39 15.43
C GLU A 328 -19.08 -6.50 14.07
N ILE A 329 -19.70 -5.94 13.04
CA ILE A 329 -19.04 -5.76 11.74
C ILE A 329 -17.81 -4.86 11.95
N GLY A 330 -16.68 -5.24 11.37
CA GLY A 330 -15.39 -4.58 11.61
C GLY A 330 -14.50 -5.32 12.60
N MET A 331 -15.01 -6.29 13.35
CA MET A 331 -14.17 -7.09 14.24
C MET A 331 -13.21 -7.99 13.44
N PHE A 332 -11.96 -8.09 13.90
CA PHE A 332 -11.03 -9.11 13.39
C PHE A 332 -11.62 -10.50 13.57
N LEU A 333 -11.69 -11.29 12.49
CA LEU A 333 -12.31 -12.61 12.54
C LEU A 333 -11.64 -13.50 13.59
N GLU A 334 -10.32 -13.44 13.67
CA GLU A 334 -9.48 -14.08 14.67
C GLU A 334 -9.89 -13.75 16.11
N TYR A 335 -10.52 -12.60 16.32
CA TYR A 335 -11.07 -12.18 17.60
C TYR A 335 -12.57 -12.46 17.75
N ASN A 336 -13.28 -12.71 16.64
CA ASN A 336 -14.69 -13.08 16.63
C ASN A 336 -14.92 -14.61 16.75
N ILE A 337 -13.86 -15.41 16.66
CA ILE A 337 -13.90 -16.86 16.89
C ILE A 337 -13.30 -17.21 18.25
N ASN A 338 -13.92 -18.15 18.97
CA ASN A 338 -13.45 -18.65 20.26
C ASN A 338 -12.13 -19.41 20.11
N GLY A 339 -11.02 -18.67 20.12
CA GLY A 339 -9.71 -19.17 20.52
C GLY A 339 -8.67 -19.36 19.43
N ARG A 340 -8.74 -18.83 18.20
CA ARG A 340 -7.77 -19.31 17.18
C ARG A 340 -6.41 -18.59 17.11
N SER A 341 -6.26 -17.37 17.60
CA SER A 341 -5.16 -16.53 17.09
C SER A 341 -4.44 -15.69 18.13
N SER A 342 -3.12 -15.55 17.94
CA SER A 342 -2.30 -14.65 18.75
C SER A 342 -2.65 -13.17 18.49
N PRO A 343 -2.63 -12.31 19.51
CA PRO A 343 -2.76 -10.87 19.34
C PRO A 343 -1.76 -10.33 18.33
N ASP A 344 -0.54 -10.88 18.30
CA ASP A 344 0.52 -10.60 17.34
C ASP A 344 0.00 -10.72 15.92
N TYR A 345 -0.55 -11.88 15.61
CA TYR A 345 -0.94 -12.25 14.26
C TYR A 345 -2.00 -11.30 13.70
N VAL A 346 -2.97 -10.91 14.53
CA VAL A 346 -3.99 -9.94 14.17
C VAL A 346 -3.43 -8.52 14.10
N ALA A 347 -2.53 -8.16 15.03
CA ALA A 347 -1.89 -6.85 15.03
C ALA A 347 -1.11 -6.58 13.73
N TRP A 348 -0.48 -7.60 13.14
CA TRP A 348 0.21 -7.48 11.86
C TRP A 348 -0.73 -7.08 10.71
N GLY A 349 -1.83 -7.82 10.55
CA GLY A 349 -2.85 -7.49 9.56
C GLY A 349 -3.48 -6.11 9.82
N ALA A 350 -3.84 -5.83 11.08
CA ALA A 350 -4.41 -4.55 11.52
C ALA A 350 -3.53 -3.38 11.11
N LYS A 351 -2.25 -3.39 11.51
CA LYS A 351 -1.29 -2.31 11.23
C LYS A 351 -1.14 -2.08 9.73
N ASN A 352 -1.01 -3.15 8.93
CA ASN A 352 -0.89 -3.02 7.48
C ASN A 352 -2.12 -2.36 6.85
N SER A 353 -3.30 -2.78 7.28
CA SER A 353 -4.57 -2.24 6.79
C SER A 353 -4.74 -0.77 7.17
N LEU A 354 -4.35 -0.40 8.39
CA LEU A 354 -4.35 0.99 8.85
C LEU A 354 -3.41 1.87 8.02
N PHE A 355 -2.18 1.41 7.76
CA PHE A 355 -1.26 2.14 6.89
C PHE A 355 -1.83 2.27 5.47
N HIS A 356 -2.42 1.22 4.92
CA HIS A 356 -3.02 1.27 3.59
C HIS A 356 -4.21 2.24 3.53
N LEU A 357 -5.17 2.15 4.46
CA LEU A 357 -6.31 3.05 4.55
C LEU A 357 -5.87 4.51 4.71
N THR A 358 -4.98 4.78 5.67
CA THR A 358 -4.50 6.16 5.94
C THR A 358 -3.76 6.73 4.75
N SER A 359 -3.04 5.92 3.97
CA SER A 359 -2.41 6.34 2.72
C SER A 359 -3.40 6.63 1.59
N ILE A 360 -4.48 5.87 1.46
CA ILE A 360 -5.55 6.17 0.48
C ILE A 360 -6.25 7.48 0.84
N ILE A 361 -6.49 7.73 2.13
CA ILE A 361 -6.98 9.02 2.61
C ILE A 361 -5.96 10.12 2.31
N ALA A 362 -4.69 9.90 2.63
CA ALA A 362 -3.63 10.89 2.45
C ALA A 362 -3.46 11.30 0.99
N ALA A 363 -3.58 10.36 0.06
CA ALA A 363 -3.51 10.61 -1.37
C ALA A 363 -4.77 11.30 -1.95
N GLY A 364 -5.79 11.57 -1.13
CA GLY A 364 -7.04 12.18 -1.57
C GLY A 364 -7.92 11.26 -2.42
N LEU A 365 -7.73 9.95 -2.29
CA LEU A 365 -8.55 8.94 -2.97
C LEU A 365 -9.81 8.58 -2.16
N TRP A 366 -9.91 9.11 -0.93
CA TRP A 366 -11.08 8.98 -0.06
C TRP A 366 -12.09 10.11 -0.31
N LYS A 367 -13.38 9.78 -0.47
CA LYS A 367 -14.46 10.76 -0.66
C LYS A 367 -15.38 10.75 0.55
N SER A 368 -15.17 11.67 1.47
CA SER A 368 -16.04 11.80 2.65
C SER A 368 -17.46 12.24 2.30
N GLY A 369 -18.40 11.95 3.22
CA GLY A 369 -19.80 12.34 3.09
C GLY A 369 -20.63 11.40 2.22
N SER A 370 -20.08 10.26 1.84
CA SER A 370 -20.77 9.18 1.17
C SER A 370 -20.97 8.04 2.16
N THR A 371 -22.21 7.55 2.31
CA THR A 371 -22.58 6.46 3.23
C THR A 371 -21.62 5.27 3.14
N GLU A 372 -21.17 4.93 1.93
CA GLU A 372 -20.25 3.83 1.70
C GLU A 372 -18.85 4.03 2.35
N TYR A 373 -18.33 5.25 2.37
CA TYR A 373 -17.05 5.54 3.02
C TYR A 373 -17.21 5.53 4.55
N ASP A 374 -18.33 6.06 5.05
CA ASP A 374 -18.63 6.12 6.48
C ASP A 374 -18.75 4.72 7.08
N GLU A 375 -19.38 3.80 6.35
CA GLU A 375 -19.47 2.38 6.71
C GLU A 375 -18.09 1.73 6.83
N ILE A 376 -17.18 1.99 5.90
CA ILE A 376 -15.81 1.44 5.96
C ILE A 376 -15.05 2.00 7.17
N ILE A 377 -15.12 3.32 7.41
CA ILE A 377 -14.48 3.90 8.60
C ILE A 377 -15.07 3.31 9.89
N ALA A 378 -16.40 3.10 9.95
CA ALA A 378 -17.04 2.46 11.09
C ALA A 378 -16.51 1.03 11.33
N ARG A 379 -16.32 0.24 10.26
CA ARG A 379 -15.72 -1.10 10.35
C ARG A 379 -14.30 -1.05 10.89
N TYR A 380 -13.45 -0.18 10.33
CA TYR A 380 -12.08 -0.01 10.83
C TYR A 380 -12.05 0.51 12.28
N LYS A 381 -12.98 1.39 12.68
CA LYS A 381 -13.12 1.86 14.07
C LYS A 381 -13.35 0.69 15.01
N ASN A 382 -14.26 -0.21 14.67
CA ASN A 382 -14.55 -1.39 15.47
C ASN A 382 -13.36 -2.34 15.53
N ALA A 383 -12.63 -2.50 14.43
CA ALA A 383 -11.39 -3.28 14.39
C ALA A 383 -10.34 -2.73 15.34
N VAL A 384 -10.02 -1.45 15.22
CA VAL A 384 -9.01 -0.78 16.05
C VAL A 384 -9.36 -0.87 17.51
N LYS A 385 -10.63 -0.61 17.88
CA LYS A 385 -11.11 -0.78 19.26
C LYS A 385 -10.88 -2.19 19.77
N THR A 386 -11.23 -3.20 18.96
CA THR A 386 -11.07 -4.61 19.32
C THR A 386 -9.60 -5.01 19.48
N TRP A 387 -8.76 -4.52 18.57
CA TRP A 387 -7.32 -4.71 18.62
C TRP A 387 -6.69 -4.08 19.87
N LEU A 388 -7.01 -2.81 20.14
CA LEU A 388 -6.54 -2.11 21.34
C LEU A 388 -6.99 -2.82 22.62
N TYR A 389 -8.27 -3.19 22.71
CA TYR A 389 -8.81 -3.93 23.86
C TYR A 389 -8.01 -5.19 24.18
N ARG A 390 -7.67 -5.99 23.16
CA ARG A 390 -6.95 -7.26 23.36
C ARG A 390 -5.46 -7.08 23.61
N VAL A 391 -4.84 -6.07 23.03
CA VAL A 391 -3.41 -5.77 23.25
C VAL A 391 -3.17 -5.16 24.63
N GLU A 392 -4.12 -4.38 25.13
CA GLU A 392 -4.06 -3.75 26.47
C GLU A 392 -4.60 -4.68 27.57
N GLY A 393 -5.26 -5.78 27.20
CA GLY A 393 -5.75 -6.80 28.12
C GLY A 393 -4.61 -7.54 28.85
N ASN A 394 -4.69 -7.57 30.18
CA ASN A 394 -3.69 -8.21 31.03
C ASN A 394 -3.85 -9.74 31.00
N LYS A 395 -3.05 -10.39 30.14
CA LYS A 395 -2.73 -11.84 30.04
C LYS A 395 -3.38 -12.54 28.84
N TRP A 396 -2.56 -12.84 27.84
CA TRP A 396 -2.92 -13.73 26.74
C TRP A 396 -2.28 -15.11 26.97
N TYR A 397 -3.03 -16.19 26.68
CA TYR A 397 -2.52 -17.56 26.74
C TYR A 397 -2.12 -18.03 25.34
N ASP A 398 -0.83 -18.26 25.13
CA ASP A 398 -0.29 -18.77 23.88
C ASP A 398 -0.34 -20.30 23.86
N THR A 399 -1.06 -20.87 22.89
CA THR A 399 -1.18 -22.32 22.74
C THR A 399 -0.08 -22.94 21.88
N ALA A 400 0.69 -22.14 21.15
CA ALA A 400 1.93 -22.62 20.54
C ALA A 400 2.99 -22.91 21.62
N PHE A 401 2.95 -22.18 22.75
CA PHE A 401 3.92 -22.30 23.85
C PHE A 401 3.33 -22.82 25.18
N CYS A 402 2.03 -23.08 25.24
CA CYS A 402 1.27 -23.48 26.43
C CYS A 402 1.53 -22.57 27.67
N GLU A 403 1.73 -21.27 27.49
CA GLU A 403 2.07 -20.35 28.58
C GLU A 403 1.37 -19.00 28.45
N PHE A 404 1.20 -18.32 29.59
CA PHE A 404 0.78 -16.92 29.59
C PHE A 404 1.96 -16.06 29.13
N LYS A 405 1.79 -15.40 28.00
CA LYS A 405 2.73 -14.36 27.59
C LYS A 405 2.27 -13.04 28.23
N PRO A 406 3.16 -12.27 28.89
CA PRO A 406 2.87 -10.85 29.06
C PRO A 406 2.55 -10.30 27.66
N GLY A 407 1.51 -9.46 27.54
CA GLY A 407 1.10 -8.87 26.26
C GLY A 407 2.36 -8.49 25.50
N PRO A 408 2.68 -9.15 24.38
CA PRO A 408 4.09 -9.26 23.99
C PRO A 408 4.70 -7.89 23.71
N ASP A 409 6.02 -7.82 23.54
CA ASP A 409 6.73 -6.66 22.98
C ASP A 409 6.36 -6.48 21.48
N LEU A 410 5.05 -6.45 21.24
CA LEU A 410 4.28 -6.48 20.00
C LEU A 410 4.33 -5.17 19.22
N TYR A 411 4.95 -4.18 19.85
CA TYR A 411 4.72 -2.77 19.63
C TYR A 411 5.66 -2.19 18.58
N SER A 412 6.31 -3.03 17.79
CA SER A 412 7.02 -2.58 16.60
C SER A 412 5.99 -1.97 15.63
N GLY A 413 6.05 -0.65 15.49
CA GLY A 413 5.20 0.13 14.60
C GLY A 413 3.76 0.42 15.05
N ARG A 414 3.33 0.02 16.26
CA ARG A 414 1.97 0.33 16.78
C ARG A 414 1.73 1.84 16.84
N ASP A 415 2.64 2.55 17.50
CA ASP A 415 2.49 4.00 17.73
C ASP A 415 2.37 4.76 16.40
N PHE A 416 3.08 4.32 15.36
CA PHE A 416 2.98 4.91 14.03
C PHE A 416 1.59 4.68 13.41
N ALA A 417 1.05 3.47 13.50
CA ALA A 417 -0.29 3.17 12.98
C ALA A 417 -1.39 3.92 13.74
N ILE A 418 -1.28 4.01 15.07
CA ILE A 418 -2.24 4.74 15.92
C ILE A 418 -2.13 6.25 15.70
N ASP A 419 -0.93 6.80 15.56
CA ASP A 419 -0.78 8.22 15.27
C ASP A 419 -1.32 8.58 13.88
N LEU A 420 -1.09 7.76 12.86
CA LEU A 420 -1.73 7.94 11.55
C LEU A 420 -3.26 7.88 11.64
N TRP A 421 -3.78 6.93 12.40
CA TRP A 421 -5.21 6.81 12.66
C TRP A 421 -5.76 8.10 13.30
N ASN A 422 -5.15 8.54 14.39
CA ASN A 422 -5.57 9.75 15.11
C ASN A 422 -5.44 10.99 14.22
N ALA A 423 -4.34 11.11 13.48
CA ALA A 423 -4.03 12.25 12.64
C ALA A 423 -4.93 12.36 11.41
N MET A 424 -5.44 11.24 10.88
CA MET A 424 -6.17 11.24 9.61
C MET A 424 -7.66 10.95 9.78
N ILE A 425 -8.03 9.99 10.63
CA ILE A 425 -9.38 9.42 10.69
C ILE A 425 -10.19 10.02 11.84
N ASP A 426 -9.57 10.23 13.01
CA ASP A 426 -10.24 10.80 14.18
C ASP A 426 -10.09 12.33 14.29
N SER A 427 -9.30 12.98 13.43
CA SER A 427 -9.01 14.43 13.45
C SER A 427 -9.98 15.32 12.67
N ASP A 428 -11.15 14.81 12.26
CA ASP A 428 -12.08 15.44 11.31
C ASP A 428 -11.50 15.76 9.91
N ILE A 429 -10.27 15.33 9.62
CA ILE A 429 -9.61 15.59 8.33
C ILE A 429 -10.23 14.78 7.22
N VAL A 430 -10.54 13.50 7.44
CA VAL A 430 -11.34 12.71 6.49
C VAL A 430 -12.59 13.48 6.08
N TRP A 431 -13.27 14.16 7.00
CA TRP A 431 -14.54 14.86 6.76
C TRP A 431 -14.40 16.21 6.05
N SER A 432 -13.20 16.79 6.03
CA SER A 432 -12.94 18.13 5.48
C SER A 432 -12.00 18.14 4.27
N TYR A 433 -11.30 17.03 3.99
CA TYR A 433 -10.29 16.96 2.94
C TYR A 433 -10.91 16.99 1.54
N LYS A 434 -10.52 18.01 0.75
CA LYS A 434 -10.71 18.03 -0.70
C LYS A 434 -9.40 17.61 -1.38
N PRO A 435 -9.42 16.70 -2.38
CA PRO A 435 -8.20 16.18 -2.98
C PRO A 435 -7.27 17.28 -3.49
N ILE A 436 -6.00 17.27 -3.07
CA ILE A 436 -4.95 18.14 -3.63
C ILE A 436 -4.58 17.70 -5.07
N MET A 437 -5.00 16.51 -5.51
CA MET A 437 -4.82 16.01 -6.89
C MET A 437 -5.68 16.72 -7.96
N GLY A 438 -6.31 17.85 -7.62
CA GLY A 438 -7.20 18.65 -8.47
C GLY A 438 -6.55 19.40 -9.65
N SER A 439 -5.38 19.00 -10.16
CA SER A 439 -4.76 19.64 -11.33
C SER A 439 -4.32 18.70 -12.46
N MET A 440 -4.45 17.36 -12.32
CA MET A 440 -4.06 16.45 -13.41
C MET A 440 -5.11 16.25 -14.51
N ASN A 441 -6.37 16.68 -14.31
CA ASN A 441 -7.46 16.46 -15.27
C ASN A 441 -7.88 17.68 -16.13
N THR A 442 -7.15 18.79 -16.10
CA THR A 442 -7.45 19.96 -16.98
C THR A 442 -6.24 20.68 -17.55
N LEU A 443 -5.09 20.01 -17.71
CA LEU A 443 -4.18 20.41 -18.78
C LEU A 443 -4.80 19.97 -20.09
N LYS A 444 -5.62 20.85 -20.70
CA LYS A 444 -5.92 20.76 -22.13
C LYS A 444 -4.56 20.76 -22.82
N ILE A 445 -4.13 19.60 -23.29
CA ILE A 445 -3.09 19.50 -24.30
C ILE A 445 -3.62 20.33 -25.47
N VAL A 446 -3.07 21.53 -25.67
CA VAL A 446 -3.22 22.23 -26.93
C VAL A 446 -2.47 21.35 -27.93
N PRO A 447 -3.16 20.72 -28.89
CA PRO A 447 -2.44 19.95 -29.90
C PRO A 447 -1.47 20.91 -30.59
N PRO A 448 -0.21 20.50 -30.84
CA PRO A 448 0.73 21.34 -31.57
C PRO A 448 0.07 21.78 -32.87
N LYS A 449 0.07 23.10 -33.11
CA LYS A 449 -0.39 23.67 -34.37
C LYS A 449 0.44 23.02 -35.47
N ILE A 450 -0.19 22.22 -36.31
CA ILE A 450 0.41 21.75 -37.55
C ILE A 450 0.70 23.00 -38.38
N ILE A 451 1.96 23.40 -38.44
CA ILE A 451 2.43 24.36 -39.43
C ILE A 451 2.53 23.56 -40.73
N ASN A 452 1.55 23.73 -41.61
CA ASN A 452 1.71 23.32 -43.00
C ASN A 452 2.81 24.21 -43.59
N VAL A 453 4.02 23.67 -43.69
CA VAL A 453 5.06 24.24 -44.53
C VAL A 453 4.69 23.83 -45.95
N ASP A 454 4.11 24.76 -46.70
CA ASP A 454 3.92 24.63 -48.13
C ASP A 454 5.30 24.66 -48.79
N MET A 455 5.83 23.48 -49.14
CA MET A 455 7.06 23.37 -49.91
C MET A 455 6.74 23.65 -51.39
N LYS A 456 6.68 24.95 -51.72
CA LYS A 456 6.98 25.45 -53.06
C LYS A 456 8.12 26.46 -52.98
N ASN A 457 9.33 25.91 -52.90
CA ASN A 457 10.45 26.16 -53.80
C ASN A 457 11.61 25.24 -53.40
#